data_AF-A0A9P5ZGR8-F1
#
_entry.id   AF-A0A9P5ZGR8-F1
#
_cell.length_a   1.000
_cell.length_b   1.000
_cell.length_c   1.000
_cell.angle_alpha   90.00
_cell.angle_beta   90.00
_cell.angle_gamma   90.00
#
_symmetry.space_group_name_H-M   'P 1'
#
loop_
_entity.id
_entity.type
_entity.pdbx_description
1 polymer ?
#
loop_
_entity_poly.entity_id
_entity_poly.type
_entity_poly.pdbx_seq_one_letter_code
_entity_poly.pdbx_strand_id
1 'polypeptide(L)'
;MDDAQQSTSSGMRRSGRKRTSRVAAPREPIPGELTEAESSELNELSGEESSEFDEPAHRAKCAKLEVEVSSKRRVTSARREESLSLLPTVPFDVLMEVLARLRIADIIALSRTSKEFRGLLLSRRSISVWKGALNAEGCLECPADLSEPAYAVLLFGGTNCYNCRRTDIQRIDFGLRRRLCLRCMRVGLVPGKMLDTYFRGFDPVLLELIPYTHYCAYSCGNDYSCGYNSSDRYFHRDDIVKIRSSLEALERAGDPTATDEFLKAQRDKTSTIISTVHKYKTWAENAADRKVVESESRVWKTIPQPW
;
A
#
# COMPACT_ATOMS: atom_id res chain seq x y z
N MET A 1 64.09 -10.41 -60.36
CA MET A 1 64.23 -11.77 -60.90
C MET A 1 63.42 -12.67 -60.00
N ASP A 2 62.61 -13.50 -60.63
CA ASP A 2 61.77 -14.58 -60.10
C ASP A 2 60.44 -14.20 -59.45
N ASP A 3 59.34 -14.90 -59.69
CA ASP A 3 58.74 -15.39 -60.94
C ASP A 3 57.25 -15.61 -60.64
N ALA A 4 56.43 -15.63 -61.68
CA ALA A 4 54.98 -15.77 -61.60
C ALA A 4 54.53 -17.21 -61.27
N GLN A 5 53.32 -17.37 -60.71
CA GLN A 5 52.35 -18.37 -61.19
C GLN A 5 50.92 -18.14 -60.65
N GLN A 6 49.98 -18.29 -61.58
CA GLN A 6 48.53 -18.16 -61.42
C GLN A 6 47.89 -19.49 -61.00
N SER A 7 46.74 -19.45 -60.34
CA SER A 7 45.69 -20.46 -60.52
C SER A 7 44.29 -19.88 -60.30
N THR A 8 43.38 -20.28 -61.17
CA THR A 8 41.99 -19.83 -61.31
C THR A 8 41.02 -20.81 -60.68
N SER A 9 39.94 -20.35 -60.03
CA SER A 9 38.62 -21.02 -60.17
C SER A 9 37.43 -20.16 -59.72
N SER A 10 36.51 -20.00 -60.66
CA SER A 10 35.08 -19.67 -60.61
C SER A 10 34.31 -19.96 -59.31
N GLY A 11 33.33 -19.09 -58.97
CA GLY A 11 32.24 -19.46 -58.05
C GLY A 11 31.32 -18.33 -57.57
N MET A 12 30.16 -18.20 -58.22
CA MET A 12 28.87 -17.71 -57.71
C MET A 12 28.77 -16.39 -56.91
N ARG A 13 28.10 -15.42 -57.55
CA ARG A 13 27.46 -14.26 -56.93
C ARG A 13 26.31 -14.70 -56.00
N ARG A 14 26.30 -14.23 -54.75
CA ARG A 14 25.08 -14.09 -53.95
C ARG A 14 24.97 -12.67 -53.39
N SER A 15 23.88 -12.02 -53.79
CA SER A 15 23.46 -10.68 -53.38
C SER A 15 23.13 -10.65 -51.88
N GLY A 16 23.91 -9.91 -51.10
CA GLY A 16 23.64 -9.56 -49.72
C GLY A 16 23.15 -8.12 -49.63
N ARG A 17 21.84 -7.93 -49.50
CA ARG A 17 21.19 -6.63 -49.31
C ARG A 17 21.63 -6.04 -47.96
N LYS A 18 22.44 -4.96 -48.00
CA LYS A 18 22.79 -4.15 -46.82
C LYS A 18 21.51 -3.53 -46.25
N ARG A 19 21.10 -3.98 -45.05
CA ARG A 19 20.02 -3.37 -44.27
C ARG A 19 20.63 -2.23 -43.46
N THR A 20 20.53 -1.01 -43.98
CA THR A 20 20.80 0.21 -43.23
C THR A 20 19.76 0.33 -42.11
N SER A 21 20.14 0.13 -40.86
CA SER A 21 19.31 0.56 -39.73
C SER A 21 19.36 2.08 -39.68
N ARG A 22 18.20 2.72 -39.82
CA ARG A 22 18.05 4.12 -39.43
C ARG A 22 18.32 4.19 -37.94
N VAL A 23 19.32 4.97 -37.55
CA VAL A 23 19.55 5.41 -36.17
C VAL A 23 18.33 6.22 -35.77
N ALA A 24 17.58 5.72 -34.78
CA ALA A 24 16.53 6.49 -34.14
C ALA A 24 17.17 7.60 -33.31
N ALA A 25 16.69 8.83 -33.49
CA ALA A 25 17.09 9.98 -32.70
C ALA A 25 16.86 9.73 -31.20
N PRO A 26 17.69 10.31 -30.30
CA PRO A 26 17.50 10.19 -28.86
C PRO A 26 16.11 10.72 -28.46
N ARG A 27 15.32 9.87 -27.79
CA ARG A 27 14.11 10.33 -27.11
C ARG A 27 14.53 11.03 -25.84
N GLU A 28 14.06 12.26 -25.63
CA GLU A 28 14.22 12.96 -24.36
C GLU A 28 13.58 12.15 -23.21
N PRO A 29 14.13 12.23 -21.98
CA PRO A 29 13.57 11.50 -20.84
C PRO A 29 12.21 12.07 -20.47
N ILE A 30 11.20 11.21 -20.38
CA ILE A 30 9.89 11.56 -19.82
C ILE A 30 10.07 11.70 -18.30
N PRO A 31 9.76 12.85 -17.67
CA PRO A 31 9.81 12.99 -16.21
C PRO A 31 8.62 12.29 -15.55
N GLY A 32 8.86 11.44 -14.54
CA GLY A 32 7.82 11.10 -13.55
C GLY A 32 7.39 9.63 -13.41
N GLU A 33 8.32 8.68 -13.54
CA GLU A 33 8.15 7.29 -13.13
C GLU A 33 8.13 7.20 -11.59
N LEU A 34 7.06 6.61 -11.01
CA LEU A 34 6.99 6.32 -9.57
C LEU A 34 8.03 5.23 -9.27
N THR A 35 8.79 5.42 -8.20
CA THR A 35 9.83 4.46 -7.83
C THR A 35 9.21 3.14 -7.38
N GLU A 36 9.87 2.01 -7.68
CA GLU A 36 9.46 0.66 -7.25
C GLU A 36 9.21 0.56 -5.74
N ALA A 37 9.81 1.44 -4.94
CA ALA A 37 9.59 1.55 -3.50
C ALA A 37 8.11 1.85 -3.13
N GLU A 38 7.42 2.72 -3.87
CA GLU A 38 6.01 3.04 -3.64
C GLU A 38 5.08 1.88 -4.05
N SER A 39 5.50 1.06 -5.01
CA SER A 39 4.77 -0.16 -5.39
C SER A 39 4.91 -1.27 -4.34
N SER A 40 6.04 -1.31 -3.65
CA SER A 40 6.36 -2.32 -2.63
C SER A 40 5.58 -2.11 -1.32
N GLU A 41 5.37 -0.85 -0.90
CA GLU A 41 4.56 -0.54 0.29
C GLU A 41 3.06 -0.85 0.09
N LEU A 42 2.58 -0.88 -1.16
CA LEU A 42 1.23 -1.31 -1.50
C LEU A 42 1.09 -2.84 -1.64
N ASN A 43 2.20 -3.56 -1.83
CA ASN A 43 2.20 -5.02 -1.99
C ASN A 43 2.17 -5.76 -0.63
N GLU A 44 2.60 -5.12 0.46
CA GLU A 44 2.48 -5.67 1.80
C GLU A 44 1.01 -5.80 2.28
N LEU A 45 0.03 -5.22 1.59
CA LEU A 45 -1.40 -5.30 1.93
C LEU A 45 -2.10 -6.63 1.57
N SER A 46 -1.39 -7.61 1.02
CA SER A 46 -1.90 -8.98 0.84
C SER A 46 -1.08 -9.95 1.69
N GLY A 47 -1.73 -10.58 2.68
CA GLY A 47 -1.20 -11.78 3.29
C GLY A 47 -1.17 -12.89 2.25
N GLU A 48 0.00 -13.51 2.08
CA GLU A 48 0.14 -14.76 1.36
C GLU A 48 -0.50 -15.86 2.21
N GLU A 49 -1.64 -16.37 1.76
CA GLU A 49 -2.21 -17.62 2.26
C GLU A 49 -1.85 -18.72 1.27
N SER A 50 -0.81 -19.48 1.59
CA SER A 50 -0.54 -20.78 0.98
C SER A 50 -1.53 -21.78 1.58
N SER A 51 -2.53 -22.20 0.80
CA SER A 51 -3.25 -23.44 1.08
C SER A 51 -2.98 -24.45 -0.03
N GLU A 52 -2.14 -25.41 0.36
CA GLU A 52 -1.94 -26.71 -0.25
C GLU A 52 -3.30 -27.42 -0.28
N PHE A 53 -3.89 -27.58 -1.46
CA PHE A 53 -5.09 -28.39 -1.64
C PHE A 53 -4.67 -29.77 -2.13
N ASP A 54 -4.74 -30.75 -1.23
CA ASP A 54 -4.61 -32.17 -1.54
C ASP A 54 -5.72 -32.61 -2.50
N GLU A 55 -5.29 -33.22 -3.60
CA GLU A 55 -6.12 -33.84 -4.63
C GLU A 55 -6.52 -35.27 -4.20
N PRO A 56 -7.82 -35.62 -4.09
CA PRO A 56 -8.19 -37.00 -3.92
C PRO A 56 -8.45 -37.66 -5.29
N ALA A 57 -7.48 -38.46 -5.72
CA ALA A 57 -7.69 -39.51 -6.69
C ALA A 57 -8.55 -40.62 -6.05
N HIS A 58 -9.65 -41.02 -6.71
CA HIS A 58 -9.95 -42.44 -6.98
C HIS A 58 -11.24 -42.58 -7.81
N ARG A 59 -11.04 -43.12 -9.01
CA ARG A 59 -12.04 -43.55 -9.98
C ARG A 59 -12.57 -44.94 -9.59
N ALA A 60 -13.88 -45.11 -9.45
CA ALA A 60 -14.55 -46.41 -9.45
C ALA A 60 -15.87 -46.34 -10.22
N LYS A 61 -16.16 -47.40 -11.01
CA LYS A 61 -17.22 -47.50 -12.03
C LYS A 61 -18.61 -47.79 -11.45
N CYS A 62 -19.61 -47.43 -12.27
CA CYS A 62 -21.06 -47.48 -12.11
C CYS A 62 -21.70 -48.78 -11.59
N ALA A 63 -22.85 -48.62 -10.92
CA ALA A 63 -24.00 -49.52 -11.04
C ALA A 63 -25.31 -48.70 -11.13
N LYS A 64 -26.20 -49.19 -11.98
CA LYS A 64 -27.38 -48.58 -12.60
C LYS A 64 -28.61 -48.69 -11.70
N LEU A 65 -29.39 -47.62 -11.52
CA LEU A 65 -30.81 -47.70 -11.18
C LEU A 65 -31.59 -46.63 -11.94
N GLU A 66 -32.48 -47.09 -12.82
CA GLU A 66 -33.41 -46.30 -13.61
C GLU A 66 -34.62 -45.92 -12.73
N VAL A 67 -34.97 -44.63 -12.69
CA VAL A 67 -36.30 -44.19 -12.29
C VAL A 67 -36.72 -43.07 -13.24
N GLU A 68 -37.71 -43.37 -14.09
CA GLU A 68 -38.44 -42.38 -14.86
C GLU A 68 -39.41 -41.59 -13.97
N VAL A 69 -39.31 -40.26 -13.94
CA VAL A 69 -40.45 -39.39 -13.60
C VAL A 69 -40.47 -38.16 -14.50
N SER A 70 -41.46 -38.18 -15.38
CA SER A 70 -42.16 -37.09 -16.10
C SER A 70 -41.63 -35.65 -15.96
N SER A 71 -41.22 -35.10 -17.10
CA SER A 71 -40.80 -33.71 -17.29
C SER A 71 -41.95 -32.72 -17.08
N LYS A 72 -42.00 -32.06 -15.91
CA LYS A 72 -42.64 -30.74 -15.80
C LYS A 72 -41.59 -29.67 -16.09
N ARG A 73 -41.72 -28.99 -17.23
CA ARG A 73 -40.99 -27.75 -17.54
C ARG A 73 -41.24 -26.73 -16.41
N ARG A 74 -40.34 -26.67 -15.44
CA ARG A 74 -40.20 -25.49 -14.59
C ARG A 74 -39.56 -24.42 -15.45
N VAL A 75 -40.32 -23.38 -15.76
CA VAL A 75 -39.73 -22.10 -16.16
C VAL A 75 -38.96 -21.63 -14.94
N THR A 76 -37.67 -21.95 -14.87
CA THR A 76 -36.78 -21.23 -13.98
C THR A 76 -36.78 -19.81 -14.52
N SER A 77 -37.42 -18.89 -13.80
CA SER A 77 -37.09 -17.48 -13.96
C SER A 77 -35.58 -17.43 -13.81
N ALA A 78 -34.86 -17.21 -14.90
CA ALA A 78 -33.44 -16.94 -14.84
C ALA A 78 -33.32 -15.78 -13.87
N ARG A 79 -32.93 -16.09 -12.63
CA ARG A 79 -32.48 -15.09 -11.68
C ARG A 79 -31.37 -14.41 -12.46
N ARG A 80 -31.62 -13.18 -12.92
CA ARG A 80 -30.56 -12.37 -13.52
C ARG A 80 -29.46 -12.45 -12.47
N GLU A 81 -28.40 -13.17 -12.80
CA GLU A 81 -27.14 -12.98 -12.11
C GLU A 81 -26.83 -11.52 -12.40
N GLU A 82 -27.17 -10.65 -11.46
CA GLU A 82 -26.73 -9.28 -11.41
C GLU A 82 -25.23 -9.35 -11.13
N SER A 83 -24.51 -9.81 -12.14
CA SER A 83 -23.08 -9.92 -12.12
C SER A 83 -22.53 -8.54 -12.39
N LEU A 84 -21.94 -7.95 -11.37
CA LEU A 84 -21.15 -6.73 -11.49
C LEU A 84 -19.86 -6.95 -12.30
N SER A 85 -19.65 -8.13 -12.92
CA SER A 85 -18.52 -8.40 -13.81
C SER A 85 -18.46 -7.46 -15.02
N LEU A 86 -19.57 -6.78 -15.37
CA LEU A 86 -19.62 -5.78 -16.42
C LEU A 86 -19.33 -4.35 -15.92
N LEU A 87 -19.26 -4.10 -14.59
CA LEU A 87 -18.92 -2.76 -14.10
C LEU A 87 -17.54 -2.30 -14.58
N PRO A 88 -16.49 -3.14 -14.61
CA PRO A 88 -15.20 -2.75 -15.17
C PRO A 88 -15.22 -2.53 -16.70
N THR A 89 -16.29 -2.91 -17.40
CA THR A 89 -16.41 -2.75 -18.87
C THR A 89 -17.19 -1.50 -19.29
N VAL A 90 -17.77 -0.77 -18.34
CA VAL A 90 -18.38 0.55 -18.61
C VAL A 90 -17.30 1.59 -18.95
N PRO A 91 -17.64 2.68 -19.67
CA PRO A 91 -16.70 3.76 -19.93
C PRO A 91 -16.08 4.28 -18.63
N PHE A 92 -14.78 4.54 -18.67
CA PHE A 92 -14.00 4.93 -17.50
C PHE A 92 -14.64 6.11 -16.74
N ASP A 93 -15.13 7.13 -17.44
CA ASP A 93 -15.72 8.32 -16.80
C ASP A 93 -16.97 8.00 -15.98
N VAL A 94 -17.83 7.09 -16.48
CA VAL A 94 -19.02 6.63 -15.74
C VAL A 94 -18.61 5.84 -14.51
N LEU A 95 -17.59 4.99 -14.64
CA LEU A 95 -17.07 4.20 -13.52
C LEU A 95 -16.51 5.12 -12.43
N MET A 96 -15.73 6.12 -12.81
CA MET A 96 -15.17 7.10 -11.89
C MET A 96 -16.24 7.93 -11.18
N GLU A 97 -17.30 8.33 -11.88
CA GLU A 97 -18.44 9.02 -11.27
C GLU A 97 -19.13 8.14 -10.22
N VAL A 98 -19.40 6.86 -10.54
CA VAL A 98 -19.99 5.93 -9.56
C VAL A 98 -19.08 5.74 -8.36
N LEU A 99 -17.78 5.53 -8.57
CA LEU A 99 -16.80 5.34 -7.50
C LEU A 99 -16.63 6.60 -6.64
N ALA A 100 -16.75 7.79 -7.21
CA ALA A 100 -16.70 9.07 -6.48
C ALA A 100 -17.88 9.27 -5.51
N ARG A 101 -18.97 8.49 -5.67
CA ARG A 101 -20.13 8.50 -4.77
C ARG A 101 -19.99 7.53 -3.59
N LEU A 102 -18.96 6.67 -3.61
CA LEU A 102 -18.73 5.70 -2.54
C LEU A 102 -18.09 6.36 -1.32
N ARG A 103 -18.37 5.81 -0.13
CA ARG A 103 -17.66 6.23 1.08
C ARG A 103 -16.25 5.67 1.05
N ILE A 104 -15.35 6.29 1.81
CA ILE A 104 -13.94 5.89 1.84
C ILE A 104 -13.75 4.42 2.25
N ALA A 105 -14.56 3.93 3.18
CA ALA A 105 -14.53 2.53 3.62
C ALA A 105 -14.90 1.55 2.49
N ASP A 106 -15.87 1.93 1.66
CA ASP A 106 -16.36 1.10 0.56
C ASP A 106 -15.32 1.09 -0.58
N ILE A 107 -14.65 2.21 -0.86
CA ILE A 107 -13.53 2.30 -1.81
C ILE A 107 -12.36 1.41 -1.36
N ILE A 108 -11.99 1.46 -0.07
CA ILE A 108 -10.93 0.61 0.48
C ILE A 108 -11.32 -0.87 0.34
N ALA A 109 -12.55 -1.24 0.71
CA ALA A 109 -13.02 -2.62 0.60
C ALA A 109 -12.99 -3.10 -0.87
N LEU A 110 -13.47 -2.28 -1.80
CA LEU A 110 -13.49 -2.60 -3.23
C LEU A 110 -12.07 -2.81 -3.79
N SER A 111 -11.10 -2.01 -3.34
CA SER A 111 -9.69 -2.18 -3.72
C SER A 111 -9.04 -3.47 -3.20
N ARG A 112 -9.67 -4.15 -2.23
CA ARG A 112 -9.19 -5.40 -1.63
C ARG A 112 -9.87 -6.64 -2.20
N THR A 113 -11.08 -6.51 -2.75
CA THR A 113 -11.90 -7.67 -3.17
C THR A 113 -11.82 -8.00 -4.66
N SER A 114 -11.35 -7.09 -5.53
CA SER A 114 -11.18 -7.35 -6.97
C SER A 114 -9.84 -6.81 -7.48
N LYS A 115 -9.16 -7.62 -8.31
CA LYS A 115 -7.87 -7.24 -8.91
C LYS A 115 -8.02 -6.10 -9.91
N GLU A 116 -9.12 -6.09 -10.64
CA GLU A 116 -9.48 -5.06 -11.63
C GLU A 116 -9.74 -3.73 -10.93
N PHE A 117 -10.59 -3.74 -9.90
CA PHE A 117 -10.84 -2.54 -9.11
C PHE A 117 -9.61 -2.07 -8.35
N ARG A 118 -8.76 -2.97 -7.85
CA ARG A 118 -7.47 -2.61 -7.26
C ARG A 118 -6.59 -1.87 -8.27
N GLY A 119 -6.41 -2.41 -9.47
CA GLY A 119 -5.60 -1.78 -10.52
C GLY A 119 -6.16 -0.43 -10.95
N LEU A 120 -7.49 -0.31 -11.00
CA LEU A 120 -8.18 0.95 -11.32
C LEU A 120 -7.99 2.00 -10.21
N LEU A 121 -8.35 1.65 -8.97
CA LEU A 121 -8.38 2.56 -7.82
C LEU A 121 -6.98 2.98 -7.37
N LEU A 122 -5.97 2.12 -7.51
CA LEU A 122 -4.58 2.48 -7.20
C LEU A 122 -3.86 3.20 -8.35
N SER A 123 -4.52 3.41 -9.49
CA SER A 123 -3.95 4.20 -10.58
C SER A 123 -4.05 5.70 -10.31
N ARG A 124 -3.11 6.49 -10.85
CA ARG A 124 -3.10 7.96 -10.77
C ARG A 124 -4.41 8.60 -11.26
N ARG A 125 -5.12 7.95 -12.18
CA ARG A 125 -6.40 8.46 -12.72
C ARG A 125 -7.52 8.48 -11.68
N SER A 126 -7.36 7.76 -10.58
CA SER A 126 -8.35 7.62 -9.51
C SER A 126 -8.10 8.52 -8.30
N ILE A 127 -7.08 9.37 -8.33
CA ILE A 127 -6.74 10.26 -7.20
C ILE A 127 -7.92 11.16 -6.80
N SER A 128 -8.69 11.66 -7.76
CA SER A 128 -9.86 12.52 -7.49
C SER A 128 -10.94 11.79 -6.67
N VAL A 129 -11.11 10.48 -6.87
CA VAL A 129 -12.05 9.65 -6.10
C VAL A 129 -11.61 9.55 -4.65
N TRP A 130 -10.33 9.26 -4.40
CA TRP A 130 -9.79 9.20 -3.04
C TRP A 130 -9.86 10.56 -2.33
N LYS A 131 -9.46 11.65 -3.01
CA LYS A 131 -9.55 13.01 -2.47
C LYS A 131 -10.99 13.40 -2.14
N GLY A 132 -11.92 13.13 -3.06
CA GLY A 132 -13.34 13.42 -2.86
C GLY A 132 -13.91 12.69 -1.64
N ALA A 133 -13.62 11.40 -1.52
CA ALA A 133 -14.09 10.58 -0.41
C ALA A 133 -13.46 10.98 0.94
N LEU A 134 -12.16 11.29 0.98
CA LEU A 134 -11.48 11.80 2.18
C LEU A 134 -12.06 13.15 2.63
N ASN A 135 -12.32 14.05 1.69
CA ASN A 135 -12.92 15.36 1.96
C ASN A 135 -14.36 15.22 2.50
N ALA A 136 -15.14 14.30 1.95
CA ALA A 136 -16.51 14.02 2.41
C ALA A 136 -16.54 13.53 3.87
N GLU A 137 -15.50 12.86 4.34
CA GLU A 137 -15.34 12.40 5.73
C GLU A 137 -14.78 13.50 6.66
N GLY A 138 -14.49 14.70 6.14
CA GLY A 138 -13.92 15.81 6.92
C GLY A 138 -12.50 15.52 7.41
N CYS A 139 -11.71 14.79 6.62
CA CYS A 139 -10.33 14.50 6.92
C CYS A 139 -9.44 15.74 6.82
N LEU A 140 -8.32 15.71 7.54
CA LEU A 140 -7.23 16.64 7.24
C LEU A 140 -6.68 16.35 5.85
N GLU A 141 -6.03 17.35 5.25
CA GLU A 141 -5.36 17.16 3.98
C GLU A 141 -4.33 16.02 4.08
N CYS A 142 -4.23 15.24 3.00
CA CYS A 142 -3.29 14.14 2.90
C CYS A 142 -1.86 14.69 3.04
N PRO A 143 -1.06 14.18 4.00
CA PRO A 143 0.34 14.57 4.10
C PRO A 143 1.11 14.31 2.79
N ALA A 144 2.07 15.16 2.46
CA ALA A 144 2.90 14.98 1.25
C ALA A 144 3.77 13.71 1.30
N ASP A 145 3.98 13.13 2.49
CA ASP A 145 4.69 11.86 2.66
C ASP A 145 3.84 10.62 2.32
N LEU A 146 2.54 10.78 2.06
CA LEU A 146 1.61 9.69 1.78
C LEU A 146 0.83 9.94 0.50
N SER A 147 0.54 8.86 -0.23
CA SER A 147 -0.50 8.87 -1.26
C SER A 147 -1.89 8.87 -0.62
N GLU A 148 -2.89 9.38 -1.33
CA GLU A 148 -4.27 9.43 -0.84
C GLU A 148 -4.84 8.04 -0.49
N PRO A 149 -4.58 6.97 -1.27
CA PRO A 149 -4.95 5.60 -0.87
C PRO A 149 -4.26 5.15 0.41
N ALA A 150 -2.96 5.43 0.58
CA ALA A 150 -2.22 5.04 1.78
C ALA A 150 -2.74 5.78 3.02
N TYR A 151 -3.01 7.09 2.89
CA TYR A 151 -3.61 7.89 3.95
C TYR A 151 -5.02 7.43 4.30
N ALA A 152 -5.84 7.11 3.30
CA ALA A 152 -7.16 6.53 3.50
C ALA A 152 -7.11 5.20 4.25
N VAL A 153 -6.19 4.31 3.89
CA VAL A 153 -6.00 3.02 4.58
C VAL A 153 -5.49 3.21 6.00
N LEU A 154 -4.61 4.17 6.27
CA LEU A 154 -4.14 4.48 7.61
C LEU A 154 -5.30 4.87 8.54
N LEU A 155 -6.18 5.74 8.05
CA LEU A 155 -7.31 6.27 8.80
C LEU A 155 -8.49 5.29 8.90
N PHE A 156 -8.89 4.70 7.78
CA PHE A 156 -10.15 3.95 7.63
C PHE A 156 -9.97 2.50 7.20
N GLY A 157 -8.73 2.04 6.96
CA GLY A 157 -8.45 0.72 6.41
C GLY A 157 -8.53 -0.45 7.40
N GLY A 158 -9.09 -0.22 8.59
CA GLY A 158 -9.26 -1.21 9.65
C GLY A 158 -8.38 -0.95 10.86
N THR A 159 -8.39 -1.90 11.80
CA THR A 159 -7.72 -1.81 13.10
C THR A 159 -6.62 -2.87 13.24
N ASN A 160 -6.08 -3.32 12.11
CA ASN A 160 -5.06 -4.36 12.05
C ASN A 160 -3.66 -3.81 12.37
N CYS A 161 -2.86 -4.61 13.06
CA CYS A 161 -1.44 -4.36 13.25
C CYS A 161 -0.74 -4.35 11.88
N TYR A 162 0.13 -3.38 11.65
CA TYR A 162 0.96 -3.32 10.46
C TYR A 162 1.82 -4.59 10.31
N ASN A 163 2.48 -5.04 11.39
CA ASN A 163 3.44 -6.16 11.29
C ASN A 163 2.76 -7.55 11.39
N CYS A 164 1.79 -7.73 12.29
CA CYS A 164 1.25 -9.06 12.62
C CYS A 164 -0.23 -9.26 12.31
N ARG A 165 -0.88 -8.26 11.70
CA ARG A 165 -2.31 -8.26 11.31
C ARG A 165 -3.34 -8.46 12.43
N ARG A 166 -2.90 -8.63 13.70
CA ARG A 166 -3.78 -8.63 14.88
C ARG A 166 -4.76 -7.46 14.81
N THR A 167 -6.04 -7.75 14.97
CA THR A 167 -7.13 -6.78 14.95
C THR A 167 -7.22 -5.96 16.24
N ASP A 168 -8.14 -5.00 16.27
CA ASP A 168 -8.51 -4.21 17.44
C ASP A 168 -7.42 -3.25 17.97
N ILE A 169 -6.68 -2.66 17.05
CA ILE A 169 -5.71 -1.61 17.34
C ILE A 169 -6.29 -0.28 16.87
N GLN A 170 -7.03 0.35 17.78
CA GLN A 170 -7.75 1.61 17.50
C GLN A 170 -6.80 2.80 17.39
N ARG A 171 -5.68 2.78 18.11
CA ARG A 171 -4.68 3.85 18.09
C ARG A 171 -3.86 3.82 16.81
N ILE A 172 -3.87 4.93 16.09
CA ILE A 172 -2.93 5.24 15.02
C ILE A 172 -1.70 5.91 15.61
N ASP A 173 -0.50 5.43 15.28
CA ASP A 173 0.74 6.16 15.52
C ASP A 173 1.00 7.06 14.32
N PHE A 174 0.68 8.35 14.43
CA PHE A 174 0.86 9.32 13.35
C PHE A 174 2.32 9.71 13.12
N GLY A 175 3.21 9.48 14.09
CA GLY A 175 4.65 9.70 13.91
C GLY A 175 5.28 8.59 13.06
N LEU A 176 4.83 7.35 13.26
CA LEU A 176 5.27 6.20 12.47
C LEU A 176 4.37 5.88 11.26
N ARG A 177 3.27 6.62 11.08
CA ARG A 177 2.23 6.38 10.06
C ARG A 177 1.66 4.96 10.06
N ARG A 178 1.51 4.33 11.23
CA ARG A 178 1.08 2.91 11.32
C ARG A 178 0.34 2.56 12.62
N ARG A 179 -0.30 1.39 12.62
CA ARG A 179 -0.92 0.77 13.81
C ARG A 179 -0.04 -0.37 14.30
N LEU A 180 0.37 -0.34 15.57
CA LEU A 180 1.20 -1.40 16.17
C LEU A 180 0.57 -1.91 17.47
N CYS A 181 0.50 -3.24 17.61
CA CYS A 181 0.11 -3.86 18.86
C CYS A 181 1.29 -3.80 19.85
N LEU A 182 1.01 -3.93 21.14
CA LEU A 182 2.06 -3.91 22.16
C LEU A 182 3.19 -4.91 21.88
N ARG A 183 2.86 -6.13 21.41
CA ARG A 183 3.87 -7.13 21.06
C ARG A 183 4.80 -6.63 19.96
N CYS A 184 4.25 -6.11 18.87
CA CYS A 184 5.04 -5.60 17.76
C CYS A 184 5.81 -4.35 18.14
N MET A 185 5.28 -3.51 19.02
CA MET A 185 6.06 -2.38 19.55
C MET A 185 7.29 -2.84 20.35
N ARG A 186 7.15 -3.84 21.24
CA ARG A 186 8.27 -4.36 22.05
C ARG A 186 9.40 -4.97 21.21
N VAL A 187 9.06 -5.54 20.06
CA VAL A 187 10.03 -6.19 19.18
C VAL A 187 10.59 -5.19 18.16
N GLY A 188 9.72 -4.36 17.60
CA GLY A 188 10.01 -3.52 16.44
C GLY A 188 10.45 -2.09 16.77
N LEU A 189 10.25 -1.59 17.99
CA LEU A 189 10.70 -0.25 18.37
C LEU A 189 12.03 -0.30 19.11
N VAL A 190 12.93 0.61 18.71
CA VAL A 190 14.25 0.78 19.31
C VAL A 190 14.31 2.15 19.99
N PRO A 191 14.61 2.22 21.31
CA PRO A 191 14.84 3.49 21.98
C PRO A 191 16.04 4.22 21.38
N GLY A 192 15.95 5.54 21.20
CA GLY A 192 17.03 6.33 20.61
C GLY A 192 18.38 6.13 21.28
N LYS A 193 18.39 6.07 22.62
CA LYS A 193 19.58 5.81 23.44
C LYS A 193 20.24 4.44 23.25
N MET A 194 19.53 3.48 22.64
CA MET A 194 20.02 2.12 22.39
C MET A 194 20.38 1.88 20.93
N LEU A 195 20.27 2.89 20.05
CA LEU A 195 20.46 2.67 18.61
C LEU A 195 21.86 2.16 18.29
N ASP A 196 22.91 2.77 18.84
CA ASP A 196 24.28 2.31 18.62
C ASP A 196 24.51 0.85 19.11
N THR A 197 23.81 0.43 20.17
CA THR A 197 23.87 -0.95 20.66
C THR A 197 23.27 -1.95 19.68
N TYR A 198 22.11 -1.63 19.10
CA TYR A 198 21.44 -2.50 18.12
C TYR A 198 22.02 -2.38 16.71
N PHE A 199 22.70 -1.28 16.44
CA PHE A 199 23.19 -0.90 15.13
C PHE A 199 24.54 -0.22 15.29
N ARG A 200 25.63 -0.99 15.30
CA ARG A 200 26.97 -0.43 15.47
C ARG A 200 27.29 0.60 14.38
N GLY A 201 27.96 1.68 14.78
CA GLY A 201 28.36 2.74 13.84
C GLY A 201 27.18 3.61 13.41
N PHE A 202 26.17 3.74 14.27
CA PHE A 202 25.02 4.58 14.00
C PHE A 202 25.39 6.06 14.14
N ASP A 203 25.43 6.80 13.03
CA ASP A 203 25.62 8.24 13.04
C ASP A 203 24.43 8.94 13.73
N PRO A 204 24.66 9.83 14.72
CA PRO A 204 23.60 10.66 15.30
C PRO A 204 22.71 11.39 14.29
N VAL A 205 23.23 11.73 13.10
CA VAL A 205 22.48 12.38 12.01
C VAL A 205 21.26 11.53 11.59
N LEU A 206 21.35 10.20 11.66
CA LEU A 206 20.23 9.30 11.33
C LEU A 206 19.00 9.53 12.22
N LEU A 207 19.18 10.01 13.46
CA LEU A 207 18.07 10.33 14.37
C LEU A 207 17.21 11.50 13.89
N GLU A 208 17.74 12.33 12.99
CA GLU A 208 17.04 13.45 12.37
C GLU A 208 16.33 13.04 11.08
N LEU A 209 16.71 11.91 10.49
CA LEU A 209 16.19 11.42 9.20
C LEU A 209 15.04 10.43 9.35
N ILE A 210 14.81 9.90 10.56
CA ILE A 210 13.85 8.82 10.79
C ILE A 210 12.71 9.34 11.66
N PRO A 211 11.45 9.23 11.20
CA PRO A 211 10.28 9.50 12.04
C PRO A 211 10.28 8.62 13.28
N TYR A 212 9.78 9.17 14.38
CA TYR A 212 9.78 8.53 15.67
C TYR A 212 8.43 8.67 16.36
N THR A 213 8.29 7.92 17.45
CA THR A 213 7.16 8.00 18.35
C THR A 213 7.61 8.21 19.78
N HIS A 214 6.74 8.80 20.58
CA HIS A 214 6.87 8.89 22.04
C HIS A 214 6.10 7.76 22.75
N TYR A 215 5.42 6.89 22.00
CA TYR A 215 4.77 5.72 22.56
C TYR A 215 5.79 4.64 22.89
N CYS A 216 5.73 4.14 24.12
CA CYS A 216 6.57 3.06 24.59
C CYS A 216 5.74 1.81 24.90
N ALA A 217 6.35 0.65 24.73
CA ALA A 217 5.69 -0.63 25.00
C ALA A 217 6.00 -1.20 26.40
N TYR A 218 6.79 -0.48 27.18
CA TYR A 218 7.39 -0.92 28.44
C TYR A 218 6.84 -0.19 29.66
N SER A 219 6.22 0.98 29.48
CA SER A 219 5.55 1.73 30.57
C SER A 219 4.03 1.50 30.56
N CYS A 220 3.58 0.31 30.17
CA CYS A 220 2.15 -0.03 30.21
C CYS A 220 1.69 -0.09 31.67
N GLY A 221 0.69 0.72 32.03
CA GLY A 221 -0.07 0.51 33.27
C GLY A 221 -0.86 -0.80 33.21
N ASN A 222 -1.63 -1.12 34.26
CA ASN A 222 -2.41 -2.37 34.34
C ASN A 222 -3.42 -2.58 33.20
N ASP A 223 -3.72 -1.56 32.40
CA ASP A 223 -4.75 -1.55 31.35
C ASP A 223 -4.26 -2.01 29.96
N TYR A 224 -3.08 -2.64 29.85
CA TYR A 224 -2.50 -3.08 28.56
C TYR A 224 -2.44 -1.97 27.48
N SER A 225 -2.42 -0.71 27.91
CA SER A 225 -2.21 0.44 27.05
C SER A 225 -0.71 0.72 26.93
N CYS A 226 -0.28 1.19 25.76
CA CYS A 226 1.08 1.66 25.57
C CYS A 226 1.34 2.88 26.45
N GLY A 227 2.53 2.96 27.05
CA GLY A 227 2.94 4.18 27.75
C GLY A 227 3.24 5.31 26.76
N TYR A 228 3.32 6.54 27.29
CA TYR A 228 3.77 7.72 26.55
C TYR A 228 4.89 8.40 27.35
N ASN A 229 6.03 8.64 26.71
CA ASN A 229 7.15 9.36 27.30
C ASN A 229 7.62 10.45 26.33
N SER A 230 7.36 11.71 26.69
CA SER A 230 7.76 12.87 25.88
C SER A 230 9.26 13.04 25.76
N SER A 231 10.04 12.47 26.68
CA SER A 231 11.50 12.61 26.71
C SER A 231 12.21 11.53 25.88
N ASP A 232 11.63 10.34 25.75
CA ASP A 232 12.22 9.25 24.98
C ASP A 232 11.65 9.23 23.54
N ARG A 233 12.53 9.04 22.56
CA ARG A 233 12.18 8.80 21.15
C ARG A 233 12.35 7.32 20.83
N TYR A 234 11.37 6.73 20.16
CA TYR A 234 11.39 5.35 19.71
C TYR A 234 11.27 5.29 18.18
N PHE A 235 12.15 4.52 17.56
CA PHE A 235 12.27 4.40 16.11
C PHE A 235 11.87 2.99 15.69
N HIS A 236 11.17 2.87 14.55
CA HIS A 236 10.83 1.54 14.03
C HIS A 236 12.03 0.91 13.32
N ARG A 237 12.27 -0.39 13.54
CA ARG A 237 13.37 -1.14 12.92
C ARG A 237 13.38 -1.03 11.41
N ASP A 238 12.24 -1.23 10.76
CA ASP A 238 12.16 -1.18 9.29
C ASP A 238 12.57 0.18 8.74
N ASP A 239 12.22 1.28 9.41
CA ASP A 239 12.56 2.63 8.95
C ASP A 239 14.06 2.90 9.11
N ILE A 240 14.66 2.37 10.18
CA ILE A 240 16.12 2.41 10.38
C ILE A 240 16.85 1.66 9.27
N VAL A 241 16.37 0.45 8.92
CA VAL A 241 16.97 -0.34 7.84
C VAL A 241 16.81 0.38 6.50
N LYS A 242 15.60 0.88 6.19
CA LYS A 242 15.32 1.63 4.95
C LYS A 242 16.25 2.83 4.78
N ILE A 243 16.41 3.67 5.81
CA ILE A 243 17.29 4.84 5.71
C ILE A 243 18.76 4.43 5.61
N ARG A 244 19.22 3.43 6.37
CA ARG A 244 20.59 2.94 6.23
C ARG A 244 20.88 2.47 4.80
N SER A 245 20.03 1.62 4.24
CA SER A 245 20.21 1.12 2.89
C SER A 245 20.21 2.25 1.85
N SER A 246 19.44 3.31 2.08
CA SER A 246 19.44 4.51 1.22
C SER A 246 20.76 5.27 1.30
N LEU A 247 21.32 5.46 2.51
CA LEU A 247 22.61 6.11 2.68
C LEU A 247 23.76 5.30 2.08
N GLU A 248 23.78 3.98 2.29
CA GLU A 248 24.78 3.08 1.68
C GLU A 248 24.70 3.12 0.15
N ALA A 249 23.51 3.33 -0.42
CA ALA A 249 23.34 3.49 -1.87
C ALA A 249 23.91 4.81 -2.39
N LEU A 250 23.72 5.90 -1.66
CA LEU A 250 24.26 7.21 -1.98
C LEU A 250 25.79 7.24 -1.85
N GLU A 251 26.33 6.63 -0.80
CA GLU A 251 27.78 6.48 -0.62
C GLU A 251 28.41 5.71 -1.79
N ARG A 252 27.78 4.61 -2.23
CA ARG A 252 28.22 3.84 -3.41
C ARG A 252 28.13 4.64 -4.71
N ALA A 253 27.16 5.54 -4.85
CA ALA A 253 27.04 6.40 -6.01
C ALA A 253 28.12 7.49 -6.04
N GLY A 254 28.61 7.91 -4.87
CA GLY A 254 29.70 8.88 -4.75
C GLY A 254 29.34 10.29 -5.22
N ASP A 255 28.05 10.65 -5.22
CA ASP A 255 27.55 11.98 -5.58
C ASP A 255 27.22 12.80 -4.31
N PRO A 256 28.06 13.77 -3.92
CA PRO A 256 27.81 14.59 -2.75
C PRO A 256 26.54 15.44 -2.89
N THR A 257 26.20 15.89 -4.11
CA THR A 257 25.04 16.77 -4.33
C THR A 257 23.75 16.00 -4.10
N ALA A 258 23.64 14.81 -4.70
CA ALA A 258 22.48 13.92 -4.48
C ALA A 258 22.36 13.50 -3.00
N THR A 259 23.49 13.31 -2.33
CA THR A 259 23.51 12.98 -0.89
C THR A 259 22.96 14.12 -0.05
N ASP A 260 23.44 15.35 -0.26
CA ASP A 260 22.99 16.53 0.48
C ASP A 260 21.51 16.84 0.22
N GLU A 261 21.06 16.72 -1.03
CA GLU A 261 19.66 16.88 -1.41
C GLU A 261 18.77 15.84 -0.71
N PHE A 262 19.17 14.56 -0.70
CA PHE A 262 18.46 13.50 -0.01
C PHE A 262 18.38 13.77 1.50
N LEU A 263 19.51 14.09 2.13
CA LEU A 263 19.57 14.37 3.57
C LEU A 263 18.66 15.54 3.94
N LYS A 264 18.68 16.62 3.15
CA LYS A 264 17.80 17.78 3.36
C LYS A 264 16.33 17.39 3.21
N ALA A 265 15.96 16.76 2.10
CA ALA A 265 14.58 16.35 1.85
C ALA A 265 14.05 15.41 2.94
N GLN A 266 14.88 14.48 3.41
CA GLN A 266 14.50 13.52 4.44
C GLN A 266 14.39 14.16 5.84
N ARG A 267 15.24 15.13 6.19
CA ARG A 267 15.07 15.95 7.40
C ARG A 267 13.78 16.76 7.36
N ASP A 268 13.51 17.43 6.24
CA ASP A 268 12.31 18.24 6.05
C ASP A 268 11.04 17.38 6.15
N LYS A 269 11.06 16.20 5.54
CA LYS A 269 10.00 15.18 5.65
C LYS A 269 9.79 14.77 7.11
N THR A 270 10.85 14.39 7.81
CA THR A 270 10.77 13.93 9.22
C THR A 270 10.25 15.04 10.14
N SER A 271 10.76 16.25 9.99
CA SER A 271 10.31 17.44 10.74
C SER A 271 8.82 17.74 10.51
N THR A 272 8.36 17.64 9.26
CA THR A 272 6.95 17.82 8.90
C THR A 272 6.05 16.76 9.53
N ILE A 273 6.47 15.49 9.47
CA ILE A 273 5.71 14.39 10.11
C ILE A 273 5.58 14.64 11.60
N ILE A 274 6.69 14.89 12.30
CA ILE A 274 6.72 15.05 13.75
C ILE A 274 5.93 16.28 14.22
N SER A 275 6.12 17.43 13.57
CA SER A 275 5.41 18.67 13.93
C SER A 275 3.89 18.57 13.75
N THR A 276 3.42 17.72 12.83
CA THR A 276 1.98 17.54 12.57
C THR A 276 1.30 16.48 13.44
N VAL A 277 2.06 15.64 14.17
CA VAL A 277 1.51 14.53 14.98
C VAL A 277 0.38 14.97 15.90
N HIS A 278 0.58 16.07 16.65
CA HIS A 278 -0.42 16.56 17.59
C HIS A 278 -1.72 16.95 16.88
N LYS A 279 -1.62 17.67 15.75
CA LYS A 279 -2.77 18.07 14.92
C LYS A 279 -3.57 16.86 14.46
N TYR A 280 -2.90 15.83 13.93
CA TYR A 280 -3.58 14.60 13.48
C TYR A 280 -4.21 13.83 14.64
N LYS A 281 -3.54 13.75 15.79
CA LYS A 281 -4.06 13.10 16.98
C LYS A 281 -5.35 13.78 17.48
N THR A 282 -5.32 15.11 17.65
CA THR A 282 -6.50 15.88 18.07
C THR A 282 -7.65 15.75 17.07
N TRP A 283 -7.36 15.77 15.76
CA TRP A 283 -8.39 15.52 14.76
C TRP A 283 -9.01 14.13 14.89
N ALA A 284 -8.21 13.09 15.12
CA ALA A 284 -8.70 11.72 15.24
C ALA A 284 -9.55 11.50 16.51
N GLU A 285 -9.15 12.10 17.63
CA GLU A 285 -9.91 12.10 18.89
C GLU A 285 -11.27 12.79 18.69
N ASN A 286 -11.28 14.01 18.14
CA ASN A 286 -12.51 14.73 17.83
C ASN A 286 -13.41 13.99 16.82
N ALA A 287 -12.83 13.24 15.88
CA ALA A 287 -13.58 12.44 14.93
C ALA A 287 -14.25 11.22 15.59
N ALA A 288 -13.61 10.62 16.59
CA ALA A 288 -14.21 9.56 17.39
C ALA A 288 -15.42 10.10 18.18
N ASP A 289 -15.29 11.28 18.79
CA ASP A 289 -16.38 11.93 19.53
C ASP A 289 -17.58 12.25 18.63
N ARG A 290 -17.33 12.77 17.42
CA ARG A 290 -18.39 13.02 16.43
C ARG A 290 -19.17 11.74 16.09
N LYS A 291 -18.49 10.61 15.93
CA LYS A 291 -19.14 9.32 15.61
C LYS A 291 -19.95 8.79 16.79
N VAL A 292 -19.47 8.96 18.03
CA VAL A 292 -20.23 8.62 19.23
C VAL A 292 -21.51 9.44 19.30
N VAL A 293 -21.41 10.78 19.18
CA VAL A 293 -22.57 11.69 19.21
C VAL A 293 -23.56 11.38 18.08
N GLU A 294 -23.10 11.08 16.87
CA GLU A 294 -23.98 10.71 15.75
C GLU A 294 -24.67 9.35 16.01
N SER A 295 -23.96 8.37 16.57
CA SER A 295 -24.52 7.07 16.92
C SER A 295 -25.58 7.18 18.01
N GLU A 296 -25.33 7.97 19.06
CA GLU A 296 -26.29 8.27 20.12
C GLU A 296 -27.51 9.00 19.55
N SER A 297 -27.29 10.05 18.72
CA SER A 297 -28.37 10.80 18.05
C SER A 297 -29.27 9.93 17.18
N ARG A 298 -28.74 8.86 16.56
CA ARG A 298 -29.54 7.86 15.83
C ARG A 298 -30.36 6.99 16.78
N VAL A 299 -29.79 6.59 17.92
CA VAL A 299 -30.50 5.82 18.96
C VAL A 299 -31.71 6.61 19.51
N TRP A 300 -31.55 7.89 19.85
CA TRP A 300 -32.64 8.73 20.35
C TRP A 300 -33.75 8.97 19.30
N LYS A 301 -33.42 8.96 18.00
CA LYS A 301 -34.39 9.07 16.90
C LYS A 301 -35.15 7.78 16.60
N THR A 302 -34.71 6.64 17.13
CA THR A 302 -35.38 5.33 17.00
C THR A 302 -36.30 4.98 18.17
N ILE A 303 -36.37 5.82 19.21
CA ILE A 303 -37.30 5.62 20.34
C ILE A 303 -38.72 6.01 19.87
N PRO A 304 -39.70 5.08 19.84
CA PRO A 304 -41.07 5.42 19.49
C PRO A 304 -41.62 6.43 20.51
N GLN A 305 -42.15 7.56 20.02
CA GLN A 305 -42.84 8.51 20.87
C GLN A 305 -44.10 7.83 21.44
N PRO A 306 -44.32 7.85 22.77
CA PRO A 306 -45.53 7.29 23.35
C PRO A 306 -46.74 8.10 22.86
N TRP A 307 -47.75 7.35 22.41
CA TRP A 307 -49.06 7.84 21.98
C TRP A 307 -49.89 8.35 23.15
#